data_AF-A0A0C1FDF2-F1
#
_entry.id   AF-A0A0C1FDF2-F1
#
_cell.length_a   1.000
_cell.length_b   1.000
_cell.length_c   1.000
_cell.angle_alpha   90.00
_cell.angle_beta   90.00
_cell.angle_gamma   90.00
#
_symmetry.space_group_name_H-M   'P 1'
#
loop_
_entity.id
_entity.type
_entity.pdbx_description
1 polymer ?
#
loop_
_entity_poly.entity_id
_entity_poly.type
_entity_poly.pdbx_seq_one_letter_code
_entity_poly.pdbx_strand_id
1 'polypeptide(L)'
;MKNKIIVLLLAITGFAFNSCVQDDLYDGPAIIQKVTATPAAPSSIEPVKITAEVTDLRQVTEVTLKYKESTATTFTSVAMVLGTNNLYTGQIPPFVLTTKIQYYIEAKNINSFTTTYPDKAPDKLSTYTVGASSLVSLYINEVFSDGTKDATNPDWVEIYNASDVAVDLGGYGFYDDGIKNSGGTKPKRIIKPGTMVASKGYIVLNTEYTNGEVDFGLSTSGDAVYLDNPNGALVTSLDFLTINLAGKKSYGHKPNATGPLTIFDTPTKGASNN
;
A
#
# COMPACT_ATOMS: atom_id res chain seq x y z
N MET A 1 -32.19 -76.90 -67.42
CA MET A 1 -32.75 -75.88 -66.49
C MET A 1 -32.55 -76.35 -65.06
N LYS A 2 -31.61 -75.76 -64.31
CA LYS A 2 -31.57 -75.76 -62.82
C LYS A 2 -30.50 -74.76 -62.33
N ASN A 3 -30.76 -74.20 -61.16
CA ASN A 3 -30.45 -72.83 -60.73
C ASN A 3 -29.01 -72.54 -60.29
N LYS A 4 -28.67 -71.24 -60.37
CA LYS A 4 -27.49 -70.57 -59.77
C LYS A 4 -27.50 -70.64 -58.24
N ILE A 5 -26.32 -70.73 -57.62
CA ILE A 5 -26.03 -70.13 -56.30
C ILE A 5 -24.62 -69.52 -56.39
N ILE A 6 -24.53 -68.19 -56.27
CA ILE A 6 -23.29 -67.42 -56.11
C ILE A 6 -23.21 -67.09 -54.62
N VAL A 7 -22.15 -67.54 -53.95
CA VAL A 7 -21.86 -67.17 -52.55
C VAL A 7 -20.78 -66.09 -52.58
N LEU A 8 -21.14 -64.89 -52.15
CA LEU A 8 -20.25 -63.74 -52.00
C LEU A 8 -19.61 -63.80 -50.60
N LEU A 9 -18.31 -64.08 -50.53
CA LEU A 9 -17.53 -64.08 -49.29
C LEU A 9 -17.02 -62.65 -49.03
N LEU A 10 -17.59 -61.94 -48.06
CA LEU A 10 -17.03 -60.67 -47.58
C LEU A 10 -15.86 -60.96 -46.62
N ALA A 11 -14.64 -60.61 -47.04
CA ALA A 11 -13.49 -60.53 -46.15
C ALA A 11 -13.49 -59.18 -45.41
N ILE A 12 -13.77 -59.21 -44.11
CA ILE A 12 -13.64 -58.05 -43.23
C ILE A 12 -12.20 -58.02 -42.72
N THR A 13 -11.37 -57.17 -43.31
CA THR A 13 -10.05 -56.83 -42.80
C THR A 13 -10.19 -55.85 -41.63
N GLY A 14 -9.94 -56.34 -40.41
CA GLY A 14 -9.88 -55.49 -39.22
C GLY A 14 -8.64 -54.60 -39.25
N PHE A 15 -8.82 -53.29 -39.47
CA PHE A 15 -7.80 -52.29 -39.19
C PHE A 15 -7.76 -52.04 -37.67
N ALA A 16 -6.72 -52.52 -37.00
CA ALA A 16 -6.40 -52.11 -35.63
C ALA A 16 -5.74 -50.72 -35.69
N PHE A 17 -6.54 -49.67 -35.48
CA PHE A 17 -6.00 -48.35 -35.20
C PHE A 17 -5.53 -48.32 -33.74
N ASN A 18 -4.21 -48.37 -33.52
CA ASN A 18 -3.61 -47.93 -32.26
C ASN A 18 -3.73 -46.40 -32.19
N SER A 19 -4.91 -45.89 -31.82
CA SER A 19 -5.07 -44.47 -31.48
C SER A 19 -4.67 -44.26 -30.01
N CYS A 20 -3.37 -44.37 -29.72
CA CYS A 20 -2.84 -43.70 -28.54
C CYS A 20 -2.70 -42.22 -28.92
N VAL A 21 -3.70 -41.40 -28.59
CA VAL A 21 -3.52 -39.94 -28.59
C VAL A 21 -2.59 -39.64 -27.43
N GLN A 22 -1.35 -39.26 -27.74
CA GLN A 22 -0.43 -38.75 -26.74
C GLN A 22 -0.98 -37.40 -26.29
N ASP A 23 -1.38 -37.31 -25.03
CA ASP A 23 -1.81 -36.05 -24.43
C ASP A 23 -0.53 -35.23 -24.18
N ASP A 24 -0.18 -34.37 -25.13
CA ASP A 24 1.01 -33.53 -25.01
C ASP A 24 0.78 -32.52 -23.89
N LEU A 25 1.57 -32.67 -22.83
CA LEU A 25 1.57 -31.76 -21.68
C LEU A 25 1.73 -30.33 -22.20
N TYR A 26 0.81 -29.44 -21.82
CA TYR A 26 0.84 -28.02 -22.20
C TYR A 26 2.23 -27.42 -22.00
N ASP A 27 2.79 -26.87 -23.08
CA ASP A 27 4.13 -26.28 -23.11
C ASP A 27 4.00 -24.76 -23.19
N GLY A 28 3.83 -24.14 -22.03
CA GLY A 28 3.71 -22.70 -21.88
C GLY A 28 4.72 -22.13 -20.89
N PRO A 29 4.79 -20.80 -20.77
CA PRO A 29 5.65 -20.16 -19.78
C PRO A 29 5.20 -20.49 -18.35
N ALA A 30 6.14 -20.36 -17.41
CA ALA A 30 5.82 -20.41 -15.98
C ALA A 30 4.77 -19.35 -15.60
N ILE A 31 4.14 -19.55 -14.45
CA ILE A 31 3.20 -18.60 -13.84
C ILE A 31 3.89 -17.97 -12.63
N ILE A 32 3.92 -16.64 -12.56
CA ILE A 32 4.35 -15.88 -11.38
C ILE A 32 3.11 -15.28 -10.72
N GLN A 33 2.88 -15.57 -9.44
CA GLN A 33 1.74 -15.07 -8.69
C GLN A 33 2.08 -14.78 -7.22
N LYS A 34 1.12 -14.17 -6.50
CA LYS A 34 1.24 -13.81 -5.09
C LYS A 34 2.54 -13.05 -4.75
N VAL A 35 2.92 -12.13 -5.62
CA VAL A 35 4.14 -11.33 -5.44
C VAL A 35 3.95 -10.35 -4.29
N THR A 36 4.87 -10.34 -3.33
CA THR A 36 4.85 -9.40 -2.20
C THR A 36 6.21 -8.74 -2.00
N ALA A 37 6.19 -7.50 -1.52
CA ALA A 37 7.36 -6.76 -1.07
C ALA A 37 7.22 -6.45 0.43
N THR A 38 8.21 -6.84 1.23
CA THR A 38 8.18 -6.69 2.68
C THR A 38 9.50 -6.13 3.22
N PRO A 39 9.49 -5.04 4.00
CA PRO A 39 8.31 -4.26 4.36
C PRO A 39 7.75 -3.51 3.15
N ALA A 40 6.46 -3.22 3.17
CA ALA A 40 5.82 -2.45 2.10
C ALA A 40 6.10 -0.93 2.21
N ALA A 41 6.68 -0.49 3.33
CA ALA A 41 7.19 0.85 3.56
C ALA A 41 8.61 0.79 4.15
N PRO A 42 9.63 0.44 3.35
CA PRO A 42 10.99 0.27 3.85
C PRO A 42 11.58 1.59 4.35
N SER A 43 12.21 1.54 5.52
CA SER A 43 13.12 2.58 5.99
C SER A 43 14.43 2.57 5.19
N SER A 44 15.26 3.60 5.36
CA SER A 44 16.53 3.72 4.64
C SER A 44 17.65 2.79 5.12
N ILE A 45 17.38 1.98 6.14
CA ILE A 45 18.36 1.10 6.77
C ILE A 45 17.99 -0.39 6.67
N GLU A 46 16.84 -0.73 6.09
CA GLU A 46 16.38 -2.12 5.98
C GLU A 46 16.22 -2.56 4.52
N PRO A 47 16.50 -3.84 4.21
CA PRO A 47 16.30 -4.38 2.88
C PRO A 47 14.81 -4.67 2.63
N VAL A 48 14.42 -4.72 1.36
CA VAL A 48 13.09 -5.19 0.93
C VAL A 48 13.19 -6.63 0.46
N LYS A 49 12.50 -7.53 1.17
CA LYS A 49 12.29 -8.92 0.76
C LYS A 49 11.19 -8.97 -0.30
N ILE A 50 11.52 -9.47 -1.48
CA ILE A 50 10.56 -9.78 -2.54
C ILE A 50 10.29 -11.28 -2.52
N THR A 51 9.03 -11.67 -2.47
CA THR A 51 8.62 -13.07 -2.60
C THR A 51 7.64 -13.25 -3.74
N ALA A 52 7.66 -14.42 -4.37
CA ALA A 52 6.73 -14.79 -5.43
C ALA A 52 6.50 -16.30 -5.44
N GLU A 53 5.27 -16.73 -5.65
CA GLU A 53 4.95 -18.12 -5.96
C GLU A 53 5.14 -18.33 -7.46
N VAL A 54 6.03 -19.26 -7.84
CA VAL A 54 6.35 -19.52 -9.26
C VAL A 54 6.14 -20.99 -9.57
N THR A 55 5.19 -21.28 -10.46
CA THR A 55 4.79 -22.65 -10.83
C THR A 55 4.93 -22.87 -12.32
N ASP A 56 5.30 -24.08 -12.72
CA ASP A 56 5.38 -24.51 -14.11
C ASP A 56 5.03 -26.01 -14.18
N LEU A 57 4.36 -26.45 -15.25
CA LEU A 57 3.93 -27.85 -15.41
C LEU A 57 5.09 -28.79 -15.74
N ARG A 58 6.22 -28.26 -16.25
CA ARG A 58 7.42 -29.03 -16.55
C ARG A 58 8.46 -28.84 -15.46
N GLN A 59 9.02 -27.64 -15.34
CA GLN A 59 10.01 -27.27 -14.33
C GLN A 59 10.42 -25.80 -14.48
N VAL A 60 10.45 -25.07 -13.37
CA VAL A 60 11.11 -23.74 -13.29
C VAL A 60 12.62 -23.95 -13.17
N THR A 61 13.41 -23.31 -14.04
CA THR A 61 14.87 -23.40 -14.05
C THR A 61 15.57 -22.20 -13.43
N GLU A 62 15.01 -21.01 -13.63
CA GLU A 62 15.58 -19.76 -13.16
C GLU A 62 14.47 -18.81 -12.71
N VAL A 63 14.66 -18.14 -11.57
CA VAL A 63 13.83 -17.02 -11.15
C VAL A 63 14.75 -15.88 -10.72
N THR A 64 14.61 -14.74 -11.36
CA THR A 64 15.52 -13.59 -11.19
C THR A 64 14.73 -12.34 -10.87
N LEU A 65 15.07 -11.71 -9.75
CA LEU A 65 14.60 -10.38 -9.37
C LEU A 65 15.50 -9.33 -10.02
N LYS A 66 14.91 -8.40 -10.75
CA LYS A 66 15.62 -7.29 -11.40
C LYS A 66 15.12 -5.97 -10.82
N TYR A 67 16.02 -5.13 -10.32
CA TYR A 67 15.66 -3.85 -9.70
C TYR A 67 16.60 -2.71 -10.08
N LYS A 68 16.13 -1.48 -9.95
CA LYS A 68 16.92 -0.26 -10.14
C LYS A 68 16.29 0.94 -9.43
N GLU A 69 17.08 1.98 -9.20
CA GLU A 69 16.54 3.32 -8.94
C GLU A 69 15.83 3.86 -10.19
N SER A 70 14.77 4.65 -10.03
CA SER A 70 14.01 5.17 -11.17
C SER A 70 14.82 6.06 -12.11
N THR A 71 15.89 6.66 -11.61
CA THR A 71 16.85 7.49 -12.37
C THR A 71 17.91 6.67 -13.09
N ALA A 72 18.07 5.40 -12.74
CA ALA A 72 19.07 4.52 -13.35
C ALA A 72 18.59 3.93 -14.69
N THR A 73 19.54 3.68 -15.58
CA THR A 73 19.29 3.09 -16.91
C THR A 73 19.41 1.58 -16.92
N THR A 74 20.18 0.99 -16.00
CA THR A 74 20.45 -0.44 -15.92
C THR A 74 19.81 -1.09 -14.70
N PHE A 75 19.43 -2.37 -14.83
CA PHE A 75 18.92 -3.19 -13.73
C PHE A 75 20.05 -3.97 -13.07
N THR A 76 20.01 -4.05 -11.75
CA THR A 76 20.73 -5.05 -10.97
C THR A 76 19.91 -6.33 -10.94
N SER A 77 20.55 -7.49 -11.11
CA SER A 77 19.90 -8.80 -11.10
C SER A 77 20.28 -9.59 -9.86
N VAL A 78 19.29 -10.22 -9.22
CA VAL A 78 19.42 -11.07 -8.04
C VAL A 78 18.73 -12.39 -8.31
N ALA A 79 19.47 -13.50 -8.24
CA ALA A 79 18.87 -14.83 -8.30
C ALA A 79 17.98 -15.04 -7.08
N MET A 80 16.71 -15.41 -7.30
CA MET A 80 15.79 -15.71 -6.21
C MET A 80 15.98 -17.16 -5.75
N VAL A 81 15.92 -17.37 -4.44
CA VAL A 81 16.12 -18.69 -3.81
C VAL A 81 14.78 -19.38 -3.62
N LEU A 82 14.66 -20.63 -4.08
CA LEU A 82 13.48 -21.46 -3.87
C LEU A 82 13.38 -21.89 -2.40
N GLY A 83 12.25 -21.60 -1.78
CA GLY A 83 11.84 -22.14 -0.49
C GLY A 83 10.77 -23.23 -0.62
N THR A 84 9.97 -23.41 0.42
CA THR A 84 8.83 -24.34 0.42
C THR A 84 7.67 -23.84 -0.44
N ASN A 85 6.81 -24.74 -0.92
CA ASN A 85 5.57 -24.39 -1.65
C ASN A 85 5.80 -23.49 -2.87
N ASN A 86 6.86 -23.72 -3.63
CA ASN A 86 7.21 -22.93 -4.84
C ASN A 86 7.40 -21.43 -4.57
N LEU A 87 7.70 -21.06 -3.32
CA LEU A 87 7.93 -19.67 -2.94
C LEU A 87 9.39 -19.29 -3.19
N TYR A 88 9.62 -18.44 -4.16
CA TYR A 88 10.93 -17.85 -4.45
C TYR A 88 11.12 -16.56 -3.66
N THR A 89 12.33 -16.34 -3.15
CA THR A 89 12.68 -15.14 -2.36
C THR A 89 13.92 -14.45 -2.92
N GLY A 90 13.84 -13.13 -3.11
CA GLY A 90 14.98 -12.25 -3.39
C GLY A 90 14.99 -11.06 -2.44
N GLN A 91 16.12 -10.35 -2.36
CA GLN A 91 16.24 -9.14 -1.54
C GLN A 91 16.78 -7.98 -2.36
N ILE A 92 16.17 -6.80 -2.16
CA ILE A 92 16.67 -5.51 -2.62
C ILE A 92 17.34 -4.85 -1.42
N PRO A 93 18.61 -4.39 -1.52
CA PRO A 93 19.32 -3.78 -0.39
C PRO A 93 18.66 -2.46 0.06
N PRO A 94 19.03 -1.93 1.24
CA PRO A 94 18.58 -0.62 1.68
C PRO A 94 18.97 0.50 0.70
N PHE A 95 18.11 1.50 0.58
CA PHE A 95 18.33 2.71 -0.23
C PHE A 95 18.04 3.96 0.60
N VAL A 96 18.53 5.13 0.17
CA VAL A 96 18.29 6.38 0.90
C VAL A 96 16.80 6.77 0.89
N LEU A 97 16.36 7.53 1.89
CA LEU A 97 14.97 8.03 1.96
C LEU A 97 14.60 8.76 0.66
N THR A 98 13.33 8.66 0.26
CA THR A 98 12.75 9.26 -0.96
C THR A 98 13.19 8.63 -2.29
N THR A 99 14.15 7.70 -2.28
CA THR A 99 14.52 6.97 -3.51
C THR A 99 13.33 6.13 -4.00
N LYS A 100 12.95 6.33 -5.26
CA LYS A 100 11.98 5.50 -5.95
C LYS A 100 12.68 4.30 -6.59
N ILE A 101 12.30 3.10 -6.16
CA ILE A 101 12.80 1.84 -6.70
C ILE A 101 11.79 1.26 -7.68
N GLN A 102 12.29 0.73 -8.79
CA GLN A 102 11.53 -0.01 -9.78
C GLN A 102 12.07 -1.44 -9.85
N TYR A 103 11.19 -2.43 -9.90
CA TYR A 103 11.59 -3.84 -9.98
C TYR A 103 10.60 -4.67 -10.78
N TYR A 104 11.07 -5.83 -11.22
CA TYR A 104 10.27 -6.90 -11.81
C TYR A 104 10.92 -8.26 -11.54
N ILE A 105 10.15 -9.33 -11.72
CA ILE A 105 10.62 -10.72 -11.61
C ILE A 105 10.55 -11.33 -13.00
N GLU A 106 11.56 -12.12 -13.37
CA GLU A 106 11.60 -12.91 -14.59
C GLU A 106 11.79 -14.38 -14.20
N ALA A 107 10.94 -15.27 -14.70
CA ALA A 107 11.12 -16.71 -14.52
C ALA A 107 11.28 -17.40 -15.87
N LYS A 108 12.17 -18.41 -15.91
CA LYS A 108 12.37 -19.29 -17.05
C LYS A 108 12.02 -20.71 -16.68
N ASN A 109 11.47 -21.45 -17.63
CA ASN A 109 11.28 -22.88 -17.50
C ASN A 109 12.36 -23.68 -18.23
N ILE A 110 12.26 -25.01 -18.18
CA ILE A 110 13.22 -25.94 -18.79
C ILE A 110 13.33 -25.77 -20.32
N ASN A 111 12.31 -25.21 -20.95
CA ASN A 111 12.26 -24.91 -22.38
C ASN A 111 12.65 -23.47 -22.70
N SER A 112 13.19 -22.73 -21.73
CA SER A 112 13.58 -21.31 -21.85
C SER A 112 12.44 -20.35 -22.17
N PHE A 113 11.17 -20.75 -22.00
CA PHE A 113 10.06 -19.79 -22.02
C PHE A 113 10.18 -18.85 -20.84
N THR A 114 10.07 -17.56 -21.12
CA THR A 114 10.15 -16.49 -20.11
C THR A 114 8.76 -15.99 -19.74
N THR A 115 8.54 -15.77 -18.45
CA THR A 115 7.40 -15.04 -17.92
C THR A 115 7.91 -13.89 -17.05
N THR A 116 7.18 -12.78 -16.97
CA THR A 116 7.56 -11.64 -16.14
C THR A 116 6.42 -11.16 -15.26
N TYR A 117 6.77 -10.65 -14.08
CA TYR A 117 5.86 -9.91 -13.21
C TYR A 117 6.42 -8.53 -12.89
N PRO A 118 5.66 -7.44 -13.08
CA PRO A 118 4.37 -7.41 -13.78
C PRO A 118 4.49 -7.85 -15.24
N ASP A 119 3.37 -8.28 -15.83
CA ASP A 119 3.34 -8.64 -17.25
C ASP A 119 3.90 -7.51 -18.11
N LYS A 120 4.68 -7.88 -19.13
CA LYS A 120 5.35 -6.96 -20.07
C LYS A 120 6.51 -6.16 -19.46
N ALA A 121 7.10 -6.59 -18.36
CA ALA A 121 8.39 -6.02 -17.96
C ALA A 121 9.44 -6.24 -19.09
N PRO A 122 10.32 -5.26 -19.37
CA PRO A 122 10.57 -4.03 -18.60
C PRO A 122 9.66 -2.82 -18.93
N ASP A 123 8.69 -2.93 -19.84
CA ASP A 123 7.77 -1.83 -20.17
C ASP A 123 6.85 -1.48 -18.99
N LYS A 124 6.51 -2.48 -18.17
CA LYS A 124 5.77 -2.32 -16.91
C LYS A 124 6.61 -2.80 -15.73
N LEU A 125 6.68 -1.99 -14.69
CA LEU A 125 7.49 -2.25 -13.50
C LEU A 125 6.65 -2.06 -12.24
N SER A 126 6.93 -2.87 -11.22
CA SER A 126 6.48 -2.61 -9.85
C SER A 126 7.35 -1.53 -9.24
N THR A 127 6.79 -0.72 -8.34
CA THR A 127 7.53 0.38 -7.71
C THR A 127 7.23 0.50 -6.24
N TYR A 128 8.23 0.91 -5.46
CA TYR A 128 8.03 1.46 -4.12
C TYR A 128 8.95 2.68 -3.95
N THR A 129 8.65 3.53 -2.97
CA THR A 129 9.51 4.65 -2.60
C THR A 129 9.96 4.44 -1.17
N VAL A 130 11.26 4.53 -0.91
CA VAL A 130 11.82 4.38 0.44
C VAL A 130 11.24 5.47 1.34
N GLY A 131 10.63 5.05 2.46
CA GLY A 131 9.95 5.93 3.39
C GLY A 131 8.60 6.48 2.92
N ALA A 132 8.13 6.16 1.70
CA ALA A 132 6.78 6.53 1.26
C ALA A 132 5.91 5.27 1.17
N SER A 133 4.82 5.27 1.92
CA SER A 133 3.90 4.15 1.97
C SER A 133 2.60 4.52 1.29
N SER A 134 2.18 3.74 0.29
CA SER A 134 0.77 3.68 -0.13
C SER A 134 -0.11 2.93 0.87
N LEU A 135 0.48 2.35 1.93
CA LEU A 135 -0.24 1.77 3.08
C LEU A 135 -0.46 2.78 4.20
N VAL A 136 0.34 3.84 4.33
CA VAL A 136 0.15 4.85 5.38
C VAL A 136 -1.09 5.65 5.04
N SER A 137 -2.11 5.45 5.88
CA SER A 137 -3.43 6.00 5.70
C SER A 137 -3.80 6.71 7.00
N LEU A 138 -3.45 7.99 7.06
CA LEU A 138 -3.71 8.85 8.20
C LEU A 138 -4.97 9.66 7.91
N TYR A 139 -5.84 9.75 8.91
CA TYR A 139 -7.04 10.56 8.86
C TYR A 139 -7.04 11.51 10.05
N ILE A 140 -7.40 12.77 9.82
CA ILE A 140 -7.94 13.57 10.91
C ILE A 140 -9.30 12.98 11.24
N ASN A 141 -9.36 12.22 12.33
CA ASN A 141 -10.48 11.37 12.69
C ASN A 141 -11.57 12.16 13.42
N GLU A 142 -11.17 13.11 14.25
CA GLU A 142 -12.06 13.92 15.07
C GLU A 142 -11.39 15.26 15.43
N VAL A 143 -12.18 16.33 15.49
CA VAL A 143 -11.77 17.66 15.94
C VAL A 143 -12.69 18.14 17.05
N PHE A 144 -12.11 18.81 18.04
CA PHE A 144 -12.81 19.46 19.14
C PHE A 144 -12.27 20.88 19.28
N SER A 145 -13.17 21.86 19.23
CA SER A 145 -12.83 23.29 19.19
C SER A 145 -13.48 24.12 20.30
N ASP A 146 -14.04 23.47 21.33
CA ASP A 146 -14.64 24.12 22.49
C ASP A 146 -13.80 23.80 23.76
N GLY A 147 -12.48 23.93 23.68
CA GLY A 147 -11.59 23.90 24.84
C GLY A 147 -11.63 25.20 25.66
N THR A 148 -10.95 25.22 26.80
CA THR A 148 -10.64 26.46 27.55
C THR A 148 -9.45 27.22 26.97
N LYS A 149 -8.86 26.71 25.88
CA LYS A 149 -7.72 27.31 25.16
C LYS A 149 -6.51 27.53 26.05
N ASP A 150 -6.30 26.59 26.97
CA ASP A 150 -5.19 26.53 27.89
C ASP A 150 -4.68 25.08 28.01
N ALA A 151 -3.61 24.87 28.78
CA ALA A 151 -3.01 23.54 28.95
C ALA A 151 -3.90 22.52 29.69
N THR A 152 -4.96 22.96 30.36
CA THR A 152 -5.86 22.10 31.15
C THR A 152 -6.94 21.46 30.30
N ASN A 153 -7.51 22.19 29.35
CA ASN A 153 -8.51 21.67 28.42
C ASN A 153 -8.36 22.31 27.02
N PRO A 154 -7.28 21.98 26.28
CA PRO A 154 -7.00 22.57 24.97
C PRO A 154 -8.01 22.12 23.90
N ASP A 155 -8.06 22.87 22.80
CA ASP A 155 -8.63 22.35 21.56
C ASP A 155 -7.74 21.18 21.09
N TRP A 156 -8.34 20.20 20.41
CA TRP A 156 -7.57 19.04 19.99
C TRP A 156 -8.07 18.44 18.69
N VAL A 157 -7.14 17.76 18.03
CA VAL A 157 -7.32 17.06 16.78
C VAL A 157 -6.80 15.65 16.96
N GLU A 158 -7.64 14.67 16.66
CA GLU A 158 -7.26 13.27 16.67
C GLU A 158 -6.84 12.82 15.28
N ILE A 159 -5.68 12.17 15.21
CA ILE A 159 -5.23 11.47 14.01
C ILE A 159 -5.41 9.98 14.24
N TYR A 160 -6.15 9.33 13.34
CA TYR A 160 -6.26 7.88 13.28
C TYR A 160 -5.35 7.33 12.19
N ASN A 161 -4.58 6.31 12.54
CA ASN A 161 -3.77 5.57 11.59
C ASN A 161 -4.51 4.30 11.14
N ALA A 162 -5.17 4.38 9.98
CA ALA A 162 -5.88 3.25 9.38
C ALA A 162 -4.93 2.21 8.75
N SER A 163 -3.62 2.43 8.75
CA SER A 163 -2.66 1.47 8.21
C SER A 163 -2.38 0.29 9.16
N ASP A 164 -1.80 -0.77 8.61
CA ASP A 164 -1.37 -1.96 9.35
C ASP A 164 0.06 -1.82 9.93
N VAL A 165 0.64 -0.62 9.88
CA VAL A 165 1.99 -0.32 10.40
C VAL A 165 1.95 0.91 11.29
N ALA A 166 2.85 1.01 12.27
CA ALA A 166 3.00 2.24 13.04
C ALA A 166 3.62 3.36 12.19
N VAL A 167 3.29 4.61 12.50
CA VAL A 167 3.74 5.81 11.76
C VAL A 167 4.37 6.80 12.72
N ASP A 168 5.58 7.27 12.42
CA ASP A 168 6.17 8.44 13.09
C ASP A 168 5.70 9.71 12.37
N LEU A 169 5.05 10.61 13.10
CA LEU A 169 4.63 11.92 12.59
C LEU A 169 5.75 12.97 12.66
N GLY A 170 6.96 12.60 13.05
CA GLY A 170 8.12 13.48 13.05
C GLY A 170 8.30 14.23 11.72
N GLY A 171 8.37 15.55 11.79
CA GLY A 171 8.56 16.43 10.63
C GLY A 171 7.28 16.74 9.85
N TYR A 172 6.13 16.18 10.22
CA TYR A 172 4.86 16.53 9.60
C TYR A 172 4.46 17.96 9.95
N GLY A 173 3.85 18.66 9.00
CA GLY A 173 3.29 20.00 9.20
C GLY A 173 1.83 19.92 9.63
N PHE A 174 1.50 20.49 10.78
CA PHE A 174 0.16 20.53 11.37
C PHE A 174 -0.31 21.98 11.54
N TYR A 175 -1.49 22.31 11.01
CA TYR A 175 -1.91 23.72 10.91
C TYR A 175 -3.42 23.87 10.62
N ASP A 176 -3.96 25.07 10.87
CA ASP A 176 -5.36 25.45 10.66
C ASP A 176 -5.59 26.20 9.32
N ASP A 177 -6.84 26.58 9.05
CA ASP A 177 -7.22 27.37 7.88
C ASP A 177 -6.58 28.77 7.89
N GLY A 178 -6.44 29.37 9.08
CA GLY A 178 -5.77 30.66 9.26
C GLY A 178 -4.31 30.65 8.80
N ILE A 179 -3.58 29.57 9.05
CA ILE A 179 -2.21 29.36 8.54
C ILE A 179 -2.23 28.99 7.06
N LYS A 180 -3.14 28.11 6.62
CA LYS A 180 -3.28 27.69 5.20
C LYS A 180 -3.44 28.89 4.27
N ASN A 181 -4.26 29.88 4.68
CA ASN A 181 -4.60 31.05 3.89
C ASN A 181 -3.69 32.27 4.17
N SER A 182 -2.66 32.11 5.01
CA SER A 182 -1.71 33.18 5.35
C SER A 182 -0.74 33.55 4.22
N GLY A 183 -0.75 32.83 3.09
CA GLY A 183 0.24 33.01 2.02
C GLY A 183 1.67 32.65 2.45
N GLY A 184 1.82 31.82 3.48
CA GLY A 184 3.12 31.43 4.04
C GLY A 184 3.70 32.43 5.06
N THR A 185 2.94 33.46 5.43
CA THR A 185 3.38 34.43 6.45
C THR A 185 3.29 33.89 7.87
N LYS A 186 2.46 32.86 8.10
CA LYS A 186 2.41 32.13 9.36
C LYS A 186 3.09 30.76 9.19
N PRO A 187 4.04 30.40 10.07
CA PRO A 187 4.66 29.07 10.04
C PRO A 187 3.64 27.98 10.39
N LYS A 188 3.88 26.76 9.90
CA LYS A 188 3.15 25.55 10.32
C LYS A 188 3.81 25.00 11.59
N ARG A 189 3.05 24.31 12.45
CA ARG A 189 3.65 23.55 13.54
C ARG A 189 4.31 22.29 12.98
N ILE A 190 5.60 22.11 13.24
CA ILE A 190 6.31 20.88 12.88
C ILE A 190 6.23 19.90 14.05
N ILE A 191 5.68 18.72 13.79
CA ILE A 191 5.55 17.67 14.81
C ILE A 191 6.94 17.12 15.15
N LYS A 192 7.21 16.94 16.45
CA LYS A 192 8.51 16.46 16.93
C LYS A 192 8.79 15.02 16.49
N PRO A 193 10.05 14.68 16.16
CA PRO A 193 10.46 13.29 15.92
C PRO A 193 10.10 12.36 17.08
N GLY A 194 9.75 11.10 16.77
CA GLY A 194 9.34 10.10 17.75
C GLY A 194 7.87 10.22 18.19
N THR A 195 7.07 11.03 17.49
CA THR A 195 5.62 11.13 17.73
C THR A 195 4.92 9.98 17.01
N MET A 196 4.88 8.83 17.68
CA MET A 196 4.40 7.56 17.09
C MET A 196 2.89 7.39 17.20
N VAL A 197 2.26 6.98 16.10
CA VAL A 197 0.89 6.44 16.05
C VAL A 197 0.95 4.96 15.70
N ALA A 198 0.47 4.11 16.60
CA ALA A 198 0.42 2.66 16.34
C ALA A 198 -0.46 2.33 15.12
N SER A 199 -0.28 1.15 14.53
CA SER A 199 -1.19 0.60 13.52
C SER A 199 -2.61 0.50 14.09
N LYS A 200 -3.62 0.97 13.36
CA LYS A 200 -5.01 1.09 13.86
C LYS A 200 -5.13 1.91 15.17
N GLY A 201 -4.13 2.73 15.47
CA GLY A 201 -4.05 3.53 16.68
C GLY A 201 -4.49 4.98 16.46
N TYR A 202 -4.63 5.69 17.56
CA TYR A 202 -5.03 7.09 17.62
C TYR A 202 -3.91 7.89 18.29
N ILE A 203 -3.74 9.13 17.88
CA ILE A 203 -2.99 10.12 18.64
C ILE A 203 -3.76 11.42 18.68
N VAL A 204 -3.70 12.10 19.82
CA VAL A 204 -4.33 13.40 20.01
C VAL A 204 -3.28 14.49 20.00
N LEU A 205 -3.45 15.44 19.09
CA LEU A 205 -2.64 16.65 19.00
C LEU A 205 -3.46 17.82 19.53
N ASN A 206 -3.01 18.41 20.63
CA ASN A 206 -3.57 19.66 21.13
C ASN A 206 -3.13 20.82 20.22
N THR A 207 -3.95 21.85 20.05
CA THR A 207 -3.59 22.99 19.19
C THR A 207 -2.75 24.02 19.95
N GLU A 208 -2.89 24.09 21.27
CA GLU A 208 -2.02 24.86 22.16
C GLU A 208 -0.73 24.08 22.50
N TYR A 209 0.43 24.68 22.17
CA TYR A 209 1.77 24.20 22.45
C TYR A 209 2.57 25.27 23.22
N THR A 210 2.43 25.26 24.55
CA THR A 210 3.23 26.11 25.45
C THR A 210 4.65 25.56 25.56
N ASN A 211 5.53 25.87 24.61
CA ASN A 211 7.01 25.81 24.70
C ASN A 211 7.72 26.30 23.41
N GLY A 212 7.18 27.31 22.72
CA GLY A 212 7.98 28.22 21.88
C GLY A 212 7.95 28.08 20.35
N GLU A 213 7.11 27.23 19.75
CA GLU A 213 6.87 27.24 18.30
C GLU A 213 5.39 26.97 17.96
N VAL A 214 4.84 27.83 17.08
CA VAL A 214 3.50 27.90 16.46
C VAL A 214 2.34 27.23 17.22
N ASP A 215 1.58 28.07 17.92
CA ASP A 215 0.25 27.78 18.46
C ASP A 215 -0.83 28.23 17.48
N PHE A 216 -1.90 27.46 17.39
CA PHE A 216 -3.15 27.88 16.77
C PHE A 216 -4.34 27.41 17.63
N GLY A 217 -5.51 27.96 17.38
CA GLY A 217 -6.74 27.57 18.06
C GLY A 217 -7.84 27.40 17.04
N LEU A 218 -8.81 26.55 17.34
CA LEU A 218 -9.92 26.30 16.45
C LEU A 218 -11.12 27.16 16.84
N SER A 219 -11.93 27.54 15.85
CA SER A 219 -13.20 28.21 16.12
C SER A 219 -14.31 27.21 16.41
N THR A 220 -15.16 27.50 17.39
CA THR A 220 -16.42 26.75 17.60
C THR A 220 -17.43 26.99 16.49
N SER A 221 -17.27 28.04 15.69
CA SER A 221 -18.20 28.38 14.59
C SER A 221 -17.77 27.84 13.22
N GLY A 222 -16.64 27.12 13.17
CA GLY A 222 -16.11 26.50 11.96
C GLY A 222 -14.68 26.91 11.64
N ASP A 223 -13.89 25.92 11.20
CA ASP A 223 -12.47 26.03 10.83
C ASP A 223 -12.09 24.87 9.88
N ALA A 224 -10.81 24.71 9.58
CA ALA A 224 -10.28 23.50 8.99
C ALA A 224 -8.89 23.16 9.54
N VAL A 225 -8.53 21.88 9.49
CA VAL A 225 -7.23 21.38 9.94
C VAL A 225 -6.56 20.58 8.85
N TYR A 226 -5.25 20.72 8.74
CA TYR A 226 -4.43 20.10 7.71
C TYR A 226 -3.23 19.40 8.31
N LEU A 227 -2.85 18.30 7.67
CA LEU A 227 -1.63 17.56 7.97
C LEU A 227 -0.85 17.33 6.67
N ASP A 228 0.34 17.90 6.58
CA ASP A 228 1.27 17.67 5.48
C ASP A 228 2.40 16.74 5.92
N ASN A 229 2.93 15.94 4.99
CA ASN A 229 4.14 15.18 5.23
C ASN A 229 5.40 16.10 5.21
N PRO A 230 6.59 15.59 5.59
CA PRO A 230 7.81 16.41 5.62
C PRO A 230 8.24 16.99 4.26
N ASN A 231 7.72 16.46 3.15
CA ASN A 231 7.96 16.99 1.80
C ASN A 231 6.98 18.12 1.42
N GLY A 232 6.08 18.50 2.33
CA GLY A 232 5.07 19.54 2.12
C GLY A 232 3.85 19.09 1.32
N ALA A 233 3.67 17.78 1.09
CA ALA A 233 2.47 17.27 0.44
C ALA A 233 1.37 17.02 1.47
N LEU A 234 0.14 17.47 1.15
CA LEU A 234 -1.04 17.24 1.98
C LEU A 234 -1.32 15.74 2.12
N VAL A 235 -1.40 15.25 3.35
CA VAL A 235 -1.73 13.86 3.70
C VAL A 235 -3.22 13.72 3.98
N THR A 236 -3.76 14.61 4.81
CA THR A 236 -5.17 14.60 5.19
C THR A 236 -5.60 15.97 5.69
N SER A 237 -6.90 16.24 5.61
CA SER A 237 -7.52 17.47 6.11
C SER A 237 -8.94 17.20 6.58
N LEU A 238 -9.44 18.00 7.50
CA LEU A 238 -10.84 18.00 7.91
C LEU A 238 -11.34 19.43 7.96
N ASP A 239 -12.38 19.71 7.17
CA ASP A 239 -13.06 21.00 7.06
C ASP A 239 -14.38 20.95 7.82
N PHE A 240 -14.62 21.96 8.64
CA PHE A 240 -15.86 22.16 9.36
C PHE A 240 -16.28 23.64 9.38
N LEU A 241 -15.95 24.41 8.33
CA LEU A 241 -16.05 25.88 8.23
C LEU A 241 -17.42 26.49 8.58
N THR A 242 -18.49 25.70 8.58
CA THR A 242 -19.86 26.14 8.91
C THR A 242 -20.51 25.33 10.03
N ILE A 243 -19.77 24.43 10.67
CA ILE A 243 -20.26 23.54 11.70
C ILE A 243 -20.07 24.20 13.07
N ASN A 244 -21.15 24.30 13.83
CA ASN A 244 -21.12 24.82 15.20
C ASN A 244 -20.83 23.70 16.21
N LEU A 245 -19.69 23.78 16.88
CA LEU A 245 -19.22 22.84 17.90
C LEU A 245 -19.33 23.36 19.33
N ALA A 246 -20.01 24.49 19.55
CA ALA A 246 -20.28 24.99 20.89
C ALA A 246 -21.10 23.99 21.73
N GLY A 247 -20.83 23.95 23.03
CA GLY A 247 -21.44 23.01 23.96
C GLY A 247 -20.64 21.71 24.09
N LYS A 248 -19.31 21.78 23.98
CA LYS A 248 -18.37 20.66 24.11
C LYS A 248 -18.61 19.52 23.12
N LYS A 249 -18.99 19.89 21.89
CA LYS A 249 -19.16 18.95 20.78
C LYS A 249 -17.86 18.78 20.01
N SER A 250 -17.78 17.68 19.28
CA SER A 250 -16.71 17.42 18.32
C SER A 250 -17.28 17.01 16.97
N TYR A 251 -16.43 17.01 15.95
CA TYR A 251 -16.79 16.64 14.59
C TYR A 251 -15.78 15.65 14.03
N GLY A 252 -16.25 14.54 13.44
CA GLY A 252 -15.34 13.48 13.02
C GLY A 252 -16.00 12.35 12.26
N HIS A 253 -15.19 11.40 11.80
CA HIS A 253 -15.63 10.26 11.02
C HIS A 253 -16.32 9.21 11.89
N LYS A 254 -17.51 8.74 11.49
CA LYS A 254 -18.21 7.61 12.13
C LYS A 254 -18.72 6.61 11.09
N PRO A 255 -18.17 5.38 10.98
CA PRO A 255 -17.01 4.84 11.70
C PRO A 255 -15.68 5.56 11.35
N ASN A 256 -14.61 5.27 12.09
CA ASN A 256 -13.29 5.92 11.90
C ASN A 256 -12.81 5.89 10.43
N ALA A 257 -11.96 6.86 10.07
CA ALA A 257 -11.37 7.04 8.74
C ALA A 257 -12.35 7.35 7.60
N THR A 258 -13.19 6.39 7.21
CA THR A 258 -13.96 6.44 5.96
C THR A 258 -15.46 6.64 6.18
N GLY A 259 -15.93 6.67 7.43
CA GLY A 259 -17.33 6.93 7.72
C GLY A 259 -17.75 8.36 7.37
N PRO A 260 -19.06 8.64 7.21
CA PRO A 260 -19.54 10.01 7.11
C PRO A 260 -19.07 10.83 8.31
N LEU A 261 -18.82 12.12 8.08
CA LEU A 261 -18.54 13.06 9.15
C LEU A 261 -19.82 13.36 9.94
N THR A 262 -19.73 13.35 11.26
CA THR A 262 -20.87 13.58 12.15
C THR A 262 -20.46 14.44 13.34
N ILE A 263 -21.44 15.10 13.95
CA ILE A 263 -21.25 15.83 15.21
C ILE A 263 -21.45 14.83 16.35
N PHE A 264 -20.50 14.79 17.27
CA PHE A 264 -20.60 14.00 18.50
C PHE A 264 -20.97 14.92 19.66
N ASP A 265 -22.07 14.62 20.36
CA ASP A 265 -22.41 15.25 21.64
C ASP A 265 -21.53 14.75 22.79
N THR A 266 -20.78 13.66 22.56
CA THR A 266 -19.77 13.13 23.49
C THR A 266 -18.52 12.81 22.68
N PRO A 267 -17.46 13.63 22.77
CA PRO A 267 -16.25 13.42 22.01
C PRO A 267 -15.54 12.10 22.36
N THR A 268 -14.89 11.50 21.36
CA THR A 268 -14.23 10.19 21.44
C THR A 268 -12.70 10.28 21.54
N LYS A 269 -12.22 11.31 22.25
CA LYS A 269 -10.79 11.63 22.41
C LYS A 269 -9.92 10.41 22.75
N GLY A 270 -9.01 10.06 21.85
CA GLY A 270 -8.05 8.97 21.98
C GLY A 270 -8.65 7.57 21.80
N ALA A 271 -9.86 7.47 21.26
CA ALA A 271 -10.64 6.24 21.20
C ALA A 271 -11.39 6.09 19.85
N SER A 272 -12.02 4.93 19.66
CA SER A 272 -12.75 4.64 18.43
C SER A 272 -14.10 5.37 18.35
N ASN A 273 -14.41 5.92 17.18
CA ASN A 273 -15.71 6.56 16.86
C ASN A 273 -16.82 5.57 16.46
N ASN A 274 -16.52 4.26 16.43
CA ASN A 274 -17.46 3.21 16.05
C ASN A 274 -18.59 3.01 17.06
#